data_AF-A0A328YAG8-F1
#
_entry.id   AF-A0A328YAG8-F1
#
_cell.length_a   1.000
_cell.length_b   1.000
_cell.length_c   1.000
_cell.angle_alpha   90.00
_cell.angle_beta   90.00
_cell.angle_gamma   90.00
#
_symmetry.space_group_name_H-M   'P 1'
#
loop_
_entity.id
_entity.type
_entity.pdbx_description
1 polymer ?
#
loop_
_entity_poly.entity_id
_entity_poly.type
_entity_poly.pdbx_seq_one_letter_code
_entity_poly.pdbx_strand_id
1 'polypeptide(L)'
;MQDVKSDSPDELLYGWQQRICSQINLELGASLRVGFTDDSMMLIESAELAGFRNRNILSALFDRMKTKGLGPEIERTRLSVTDSHALLKRVLENRDAIVWLFVDDVDATFVNTEHERLKASTFFSACRNLISSVKGLCIRASVRSDVWSVLAQHDEAMDKCEQYILDLTWSTAETGRILVNKISSYFTRYYGDDNRYMSLNPVTDEDMIRNIIFKEPFSWANRPLESFRPIHILSAGRPRWAAQLCKLAGRDAYNKTSSLISIGHVRSVMRDYGQFRVSDLYKEHRHQCPALQDIVESFSGGTYRFTTDALLDHITEKIVRRIGVPTIDGINANRGSLSVAHFLFRCGFIAARDESDVTGLVFVRYEERPNLLSSNANLDDGLNWEIHPSYREVLRIQKRTGESSHF
;
A
#
# COMPACT_ATOMS: atom_id res chain seq x y z
N MET A 1 -16.18 4.93 -4.89
CA MET A 1 -16.92 5.14 -6.15
C MET A 1 -17.66 3.85 -6.48
N GLN A 2 -18.87 3.89 -7.06
CA GLN A 2 -19.51 2.65 -7.55
C GLN A 2 -18.65 2.02 -8.67
N ASP A 3 -18.92 0.77 -9.02
CA ASP A 3 -18.16 0.00 -10.03
C ASP A 3 -18.61 0.28 -11.49
N VAL A 4 -17.68 0.26 -12.46
CA VAL A 4 -17.97 0.42 -13.90
C VAL A 4 -18.15 -0.97 -14.51
N LYS A 5 -19.38 -1.33 -14.87
CA LYS A 5 -19.67 -2.62 -15.52
C LYS A 5 -19.39 -2.52 -17.03
N SER A 6 -18.14 -2.68 -17.43
CA SER A 6 -17.77 -2.86 -18.84
C SER A 6 -16.45 -3.63 -18.94
N ASP A 7 -16.31 -4.40 -20.02
CA ASP A 7 -15.07 -5.08 -20.40
C ASP A 7 -14.32 -4.32 -21.51
N SER A 8 -14.87 -3.19 -22.01
CA SER A 8 -14.23 -2.37 -23.02
C SER A 8 -13.30 -1.32 -22.39
N PRO A 9 -12.02 -1.22 -22.83
CA PRO A 9 -11.08 -0.22 -22.33
C PRO A 9 -11.61 1.22 -22.43
N ASP A 10 -12.26 1.56 -23.55
CA ASP A 10 -12.76 2.92 -23.81
C ASP A 10 -13.95 3.26 -22.90
N GLU A 11 -14.84 2.29 -22.66
CA GLU A 11 -15.99 2.48 -21.77
C GLU A 11 -15.56 2.57 -20.30
N LEU A 12 -14.57 1.77 -19.89
CA LEU A 12 -13.96 1.85 -18.56
C LEU A 12 -13.28 3.20 -18.34
N LEU A 13 -12.49 3.65 -19.32
CA LEU A 13 -11.81 4.95 -19.28
C LEU A 13 -12.81 6.10 -19.17
N TYR A 14 -13.83 6.14 -20.04
CA TYR A 14 -14.88 7.15 -19.99
C TYR A 14 -15.66 7.08 -18.68
N GLY A 15 -16.01 5.86 -18.23
CA GLY A 15 -16.72 5.63 -16.98
C GLY A 15 -15.96 6.16 -15.76
N TRP A 16 -14.64 5.94 -15.69
CA TRP A 16 -13.81 6.49 -14.63
C TRP A 16 -13.76 8.01 -14.65
N GLN A 17 -13.56 8.62 -15.83
CA GLN A 17 -13.54 10.08 -15.98
C GLN A 17 -14.84 10.70 -15.47
N GLN A 18 -15.98 10.16 -15.91
CA GLN A 18 -17.30 10.66 -15.50
C GLN A 18 -17.52 10.52 -13.99
N ARG A 19 -17.12 9.39 -13.39
CA ARG A 19 -17.29 9.15 -11.94
C ARG A 19 -16.41 10.05 -11.09
N ILE A 20 -15.14 10.19 -11.45
CA ILE A 20 -14.21 11.08 -10.76
C ILE A 20 -14.74 12.51 -10.81
N CYS A 21 -15.08 13.01 -12.01
CA CYS A 21 -15.61 14.36 -12.17
C CYS A 21 -16.94 14.57 -11.44
N SER A 22 -17.83 13.57 -11.46
CA SER A 22 -19.10 13.62 -10.75
C SER A 22 -18.89 13.79 -9.24
N GLN A 23 -17.98 13.02 -8.62
CA GLN A 23 -17.69 13.15 -7.19
C GLN A 23 -17.11 14.53 -6.84
N ILE A 24 -16.17 15.04 -7.65
CA ILE A 24 -15.62 16.38 -7.46
C ILE A 24 -16.72 17.45 -7.55
N ASN A 25 -17.58 17.35 -8.58
CA ASN A 25 -18.68 18.29 -8.79
C ASN A 25 -19.66 18.30 -7.59
N LEU A 26 -19.96 17.14 -7.02
CA LEU A 26 -20.82 17.05 -5.84
C LEU A 26 -20.22 17.79 -4.63
N GLU A 27 -18.93 17.62 -4.37
CA GLU A 27 -18.23 18.32 -3.27
C GLU A 27 -18.09 19.83 -3.53
N LEU A 28 -17.81 20.24 -4.77
CA LEU A 28 -17.84 21.65 -5.16
C LEU A 28 -19.24 22.25 -4.97
N GLY A 29 -20.30 21.51 -5.31
CA GLY A 29 -21.69 21.92 -5.09
C GLY A 29 -22.06 22.05 -3.61
N ALA A 30 -21.57 21.13 -2.78
CA ALA A 30 -21.79 21.13 -1.34
C ALA A 30 -21.11 22.33 -0.65
N SER A 31 -19.90 22.69 -1.08
CA SER A 31 -19.13 23.81 -0.52
C SER A 31 -19.66 25.20 -0.93
N LEU A 32 -20.38 25.29 -2.05
CA LEU A 32 -20.90 26.57 -2.54
C LEU A 32 -22.06 27.09 -1.70
N ARG A 33 -22.01 28.34 -1.22
CA ARG A 33 -23.13 28.90 -0.44
C ARG A 33 -24.32 29.30 -1.31
N VAL A 34 -24.08 29.94 -2.45
CA VAL A 34 -25.10 30.46 -3.38
C VAL A 34 -24.58 30.28 -4.80
N GLY A 35 -25.45 29.88 -5.73
CA GLY A 35 -25.13 29.82 -7.16
C GLY A 35 -25.54 31.11 -7.86
N PHE A 36 -24.61 31.74 -8.57
CA PHE A 36 -24.86 32.96 -9.37
C PHE A 36 -24.70 32.74 -10.88
N THR A 37 -24.23 31.56 -11.28
CA THR A 37 -24.09 31.11 -12.68
C THR A 37 -24.78 29.76 -12.87
N ASP A 38 -25.22 29.46 -14.09
CA ASP A 38 -25.92 28.21 -14.42
C ASP A 38 -25.11 26.98 -13.98
N ASP A 39 -23.79 26.94 -14.24
CA ASP A 39 -22.92 25.85 -13.81
C ASP A 39 -22.87 25.72 -12.27
N SER A 40 -22.79 26.84 -11.53
CA SER A 40 -22.79 26.80 -10.06
C SER A 40 -24.13 26.34 -9.48
N MET A 41 -25.24 26.64 -10.16
CA MET A 41 -26.57 26.20 -9.77
C MET A 41 -26.75 24.72 -10.05
N MET A 42 -26.27 24.23 -11.21
CA MET A 42 -26.25 22.79 -11.53
C MET A 42 -25.43 21.97 -10.53
N LEU A 43 -24.27 22.48 -10.07
CA LEU A 43 -23.48 21.81 -9.03
C LEU A 43 -24.25 21.70 -7.71
N ILE A 44 -24.87 22.80 -7.27
CA ILE A 44 -25.65 22.85 -6.03
C ILE A 44 -26.85 21.91 -6.11
N GLU A 45 -27.61 21.93 -7.20
CA GLU A 45 -28.75 21.05 -7.42
C GLU A 45 -28.33 19.57 -7.43
N SER A 46 -27.21 19.24 -8.10
CA SER A 46 -26.68 17.88 -8.14
C SER A 46 -26.26 17.40 -6.74
N ALA A 47 -25.61 18.26 -5.95
CA ALA A 47 -25.22 17.97 -4.58
C ALA A 47 -26.42 17.78 -3.64
N GLU A 48 -27.48 18.59 -3.80
CA GLU A 48 -28.72 18.45 -3.02
C GLU A 48 -29.49 17.17 -3.39
N LEU A 49 -29.58 16.82 -4.69
CA LEU A 49 -30.22 15.59 -5.15
C LEU A 49 -29.49 14.33 -4.67
N ALA A 50 -28.16 14.36 -4.64
CA ALA A 50 -27.33 13.27 -4.15
C ALA A 50 -27.22 13.22 -2.61
N GLY A 51 -27.82 14.19 -1.89
CA GLY A 51 -27.79 14.25 -0.43
C GLY A 51 -26.48 14.74 0.19
N PHE A 52 -25.54 15.27 -0.61
CA PHE A 52 -24.30 15.89 -0.14
C PHE A 52 -24.55 17.27 0.50
N ARG A 53 -25.76 17.81 0.38
CA ARG A 53 -26.17 19.08 0.97
C ARG A 53 -27.66 19.06 1.34
N ASN A 54 -28.00 19.69 2.48
CA ASN A 54 -29.39 19.96 2.84
C ASN A 54 -30.02 20.94 1.83
N ARG A 55 -31.26 20.66 1.40
CA ARG A 55 -32.01 21.53 0.48
C ARG A 55 -32.10 22.97 1.01
N ASN A 56 -31.65 23.93 0.22
CA ASN A 56 -31.67 25.36 0.58
C ASN A 56 -32.75 26.15 -0.17
N ILE A 57 -32.88 27.44 0.18
CA ILE A 57 -33.85 28.41 -0.36
C ILE A 57 -33.86 28.45 -1.90
N LEU A 58 -32.72 28.18 -2.56
CA LEU A 58 -32.62 28.13 -4.02
C LEU A 58 -33.44 27.00 -4.64
N SER A 59 -33.33 25.76 -4.17
CA SER A 59 -34.16 24.66 -4.67
C SER A 59 -35.64 24.87 -4.35
N ALA A 60 -35.96 25.44 -3.19
CA ALA A 60 -37.32 25.85 -2.83
C ALA A 60 -37.88 27.00 -3.71
N LEU A 61 -37.03 27.94 -4.15
CA LEU A 61 -37.39 29.02 -5.07
C LEU A 61 -37.53 28.52 -6.51
N PHE A 62 -36.69 27.57 -6.94
CA PHE A 62 -36.78 26.91 -8.25
C PHE A 62 -38.04 26.04 -8.37
N ASP A 63 -38.36 25.27 -7.34
CA ASP A 63 -39.62 24.51 -7.28
C ASP A 63 -40.84 25.45 -7.26
N ARG A 64 -40.73 26.63 -6.64
CA ARG A 64 -41.78 27.66 -6.67
C ARG A 64 -41.92 28.35 -8.03
N MET A 65 -40.82 28.63 -8.75
CA MET A 65 -40.87 29.21 -10.09
C MET A 65 -41.54 28.29 -11.12
N LYS A 66 -41.56 26.97 -10.90
CA LYS A 66 -42.34 26.03 -11.71
C LYS A 66 -43.86 26.18 -11.56
N THR A 67 -44.36 26.91 -10.56
CA THR A 67 -45.78 26.82 -10.15
C THR A 67 -46.64 28.05 -10.38
N LYS A 68 -46.16 29.15 -10.97
CA LYS A 68 -47.05 30.26 -11.40
C LYS A 68 -46.65 30.84 -12.74
N GLY A 69 -47.54 30.63 -13.72
CA GLY A 69 -47.28 30.77 -15.13
C GLY A 69 -47.21 32.20 -15.70
N LEU A 70 -46.67 32.24 -16.92
CA LEU A 70 -47.04 33.07 -18.07
C LEU A 70 -46.11 32.68 -19.24
N GLY A 71 -46.66 32.06 -20.30
CA GLY A 71 -45.94 31.73 -21.55
C GLY A 71 -45.61 30.25 -21.73
N PRO A 72 -45.39 29.78 -22.98
CA PRO A 72 -45.38 28.36 -23.35
C PRO A 72 -44.41 27.61 -22.46
N GLU A 73 -44.78 26.39 -22.06
CA GLU A 73 -43.95 25.49 -21.26
C GLU A 73 -42.54 25.47 -21.83
N ILE A 74 -41.67 26.30 -21.27
CA ILE A 74 -40.24 26.07 -21.36
C ILE A 74 -40.06 24.89 -20.41
N GLU A 75 -40.31 23.69 -20.91
CA GLU A 75 -39.60 22.51 -20.48
C GLU A 75 -38.13 22.87 -20.62
N ARG A 76 -37.56 23.49 -19.59
CA ARG A 76 -36.15 23.27 -19.30
C ARG A 76 -36.11 21.79 -19.00
N THR A 77 -35.85 21.00 -20.04
CA THR A 77 -35.25 19.69 -19.94
C THR A 77 -34.31 19.79 -18.77
N ARG A 78 -34.65 19.11 -17.67
CA ARG A 78 -33.70 18.89 -16.58
C ARG A 78 -32.44 18.44 -17.30
N LEU A 79 -31.42 19.30 -17.34
CA LEU A 79 -30.13 18.90 -17.87
C LEU A 79 -29.67 17.83 -16.90
N SER A 80 -30.00 16.57 -17.21
CA SER A 80 -29.26 15.45 -16.68
C SER A 80 -27.81 15.83 -16.88
N VAL A 81 -26.98 15.71 -15.85
CA VAL A 81 -25.54 15.88 -16.01
C VAL A 81 -25.10 14.71 -16.89
N THR A 82 -25.25 14.85 -18.21
CA THR A 82 -24.91 13.81 -19.19
C THR A 82 -23.40 13.73 -19.33
N ASP A 83 -22.69 14.81 -18.98
CA ASP A 83 -21.23 14.88 -18.99
C ASP A 83 -20.69 15.68 -17.78
N SER A 84 -20.31 14.95 -16.74
CA SER A 84 -19.68 15.48 -15.53
C SER A 84 -18.29 16.05 -15.80
N HIS A 85 -17.58 15.52 -16.80
CA HIS A 85 -16.25 16.00 -17.19
C HIS A 85 -16.33 17.39 -17.81
N ALA A 86 -17.23 17.60 -18.77
CA ALA A 86 -17.44 18.91 -19.38
C ALA A 86 -17.87 19.97 -18.36
N LEU A 87 -18.73 19.61 -17.40
CA LEU A 87 -19.14 20.52 -16.32
C LEU A 87 -17.95 20.91 -15.43
N LEU A 88 -17.18 19.92 -14.95
CA LEU A 88 -16.02 20.20 -14.10
C LEU A 88 -15.01 21.11 -14.80
N LYS A 89 -14.75 20.84 -16.09
CA LYS A 89 -13.84 21.65 -16.90
C LYS A 89 -14.26 23.11 -16.96
N ARG A 90 -15.53 23.39 -17.32
CA ARG A 90 -16.05 24.77 -17.36
C ARG A 90 -15.98 25.44 -15.98
N VAL A 91 -16.31 24.72 -14.92
CA VAL A 91 -16.32 25.25 -13.55
C VAL A 91 -14.91 25.67 -13.13
N LEU A 92 -13.89 24.85 -13.37
CA LEU A 92 -12.51 25.14 -12.97
C LEU A 92 -11.78 26.08 -13.92
N GLU A 93 -12.19 26.20 -15.19
CA GLU A 93 -11.67 27.23 -16.09
C GLU A 93 -12.19 28.63 -15.71
N ASN A 94 -13.44 28.71 -15.26
CA ASN A 94 -14.09 29.96 -14.87
C ASN A 94 -13.80 30.38 -13.42
N ARG A 95 -13.19 29.50 -12.62
CA ARG A 95 -12.83 29.77 -11.23
C ARG A 95 -11.33 29.62 -11.07
N ASP A 96 -10.69 30.60 -10.44
CA ASP A 96 -9.30 30.46 -10.02
C ASP A 96 -9.22 29.56 -8.77
N ALA A 97 -9.49 28.27 -8.95
CA ALA A 97 -9.56 27.28 -7.90
C ALA A 97 -8.70 26.06 -8.26
N ILE A 98 -8.01 25.53 -7.26
CA ILE A 98 -7.23 24.30 -7.38
C ILE A 98 -7.91 23.21 -6.56
N VAL A 99 -8.28 22.11 -7.21
CA VAL A 99 -8.87 20.93 -6.58
C VAL A 99 -7.79 19.87 -6.40
N TRP A 100 -7.64 19.39 -5.17
CA TRP A 100 -6.81 18.23 -4.86
C TRP A 100 -7.68 17.01 -4.58
N LEU A 101 -7.57 16.00 -5.43
CA LEU A 101 -8.19 14.70 -5.23
C LEU A 101 -7.15 13.70 -4.71
N PHE A 102 -7.40 13.14 -3.53
CA PHE A 102 -6.63 12.04 -2.97
C PHE A 102 -7.45 10.76 -3.08
N VAL A 103 -6.90 9.73 -3.73
CA VAL A 103 -7.49 8.40 -3.86
C VAL A 103 -6.53 7.40 -3.24
N ASP A 104 -7.00 6.68 -2.22
CA ASP A 104 -6.21 5.67 -1.53
C ASP A 104 -6.77 4.27 -1.82
N ASP A 105 -5.93 3.24 -1.72
CA ASP A 105 -6.32 1.82 -1.83
C ASP A 105 -7.17 1.47 -3.07
N VAL A 106 -6.76 1.95 -4.26
CA VAL A 106 -7.46 1.65 -5.52
C VAL A 106 -7.51 0.14 -5.84
N ASP A 107 -6.63 -0.62 -5.21
CA ASP A 107 -6.37 -2.04 -5.42
C ASP A 107 -6.70 -2.92 -4.20
N ALA A 108 -7.52 -2.43 -3.26
CA ALA A 108 -7.85 -3.11 -2.00
C ALA A 108 -8.31 -4.58 -2.15
N THR A 109 -9.02 -4.88 -3.25
CA THR A 109 -9.53 -6.23 -3.58
C THR A 109 -8.97 -6.77 -4.89
N PHE A 110 -7.81 -6.28 -5.31
CA PHE A 110 -7.23 -6.63 -6.60
C PHE A 110 -6.88 -8.12 -6.71
N VAL A 111 -7.50 -8.77 -7.69
CA VAL A 111 -7.19 -10.15 -8.13
C VAL A 111 -6.59 -10.04 -9.52
N ASN A 112 -5.48 -10.72 -9.82
CA ASN A 112 -4.79 -10.63 -11.11
C ASN A 112 -5.55 -11.32 -12.27
N THR A 113 -6.78 -10.89 -12.52
CA THR A 113 -7.62 -11.26 -13.67
C THR A 113 -7.49 -10.20 -14.76
N GLU A 114 -7.83 -10.56 -15.99
CA GLU A 114 -7.80 -9.61 -17.12
C GLU A 114 -8.71 -8.39 -16.89
N HIS A 115 -9.92 -8.63 -16.39
CA HIS A 115 -10.89 -7.56 -16.10
C HIS A 115 -10.36 -6.59 -15.03
N GLU A 116 -9.86 -7.09 -13.89
CA GLU A 116 -9.35 -6.23 -12.82
C GLU A 116 -8.07 -5.48 -13.22
N ARG A 117 -7.17 -6.12 -13.99
CA ARG A 117 -6.02 -5.42 -14.58
C ARG A 117 -6.48 -4.25 -15.45
N LEU A 118 -7.39 -4.52 -16.39
CA LEU A 118 -7.89 -3.49 -17.29
C LEU A 118 -8.60 -2.35 -16.54
N LYS A 119 -9.42 -2.68 -15.55
CA LYS A 119 -10.13 -1.71 -14.72
C LYS A 119 -9.18 -0.81 -13.91
N ALA A 120 -8.13 -1.37 -13.33
CA ALA A 120 -7.12 -0.60 -12.59
C ALA A 120 -6.25 0.26 -13.53
N SER A 121 -5.77 -0.30 -14.65
CA SER A 121 -4.99 0.45 -15.63
C SER A 121 -5.77 1.60 -16.27
N THR A 122 -7.04 1.37 -16.62
CA THR A 122 -7.91 2.42 -17.17
C THR A 122 -8.22 3.53 -16.16
N PHE A 123 -8.24 3.22 -14.85
CA PHE A 123 -8.33 4.24 -13.80
C PHE A 123 -7.14 5.22 -13.81
N PHE A 124 -5.91 4.71 -13.90
CA PHE A 124 -4.71 5.57 -13.96
C PHE A 124 -4.66 6.37 -15.26
N SER A 125 -5.02 5.74 -16.38
CA SER A 125 -5.17 6.42 -17.66
C SER A 125 -6.24 7.53 -17.59
N ALA A 126 -7.36 7.29 -16.91
CA ALA A 126 -8.39 8.31 -16.67
C ALA A 126 -7.84 9.47 -15.86
N CYS A 127 -7.11 9.21 -14.77
CA CYS A 127 -6.49 10.25 -13.95
C CYS A 127 -5.56 11.14 -14.80
N ARG A 128 -4.70 10.52 -15.61
CA ARG A 128 -3.79 11.21 -16.52
C ARG A 128 -4.53 12.06 -17.56
N ASN A 129 -5.60 11.53 -18.15
CA ASN A 129 -6.43 12.26 -19.12
C ASN A 129 -7.20 13.43 -18.47
N LEU A 130 -7.62 13.30 -17.21
CA LEU A 130 -8.29 14.36 -16.49
C LEU A 130 -7.34 15.53 -16.17
N ILE A 131 -6.16 15.25 -15.62
CA ILE A 131 -5.20 16.31 -15.28
C ILE A 131 -4.67 17.06 -16.51
N SER A 132 -4.67 16.43 -17.69
CA SER A 132 -4.27 17.08 -18.94
C SER A 132 -5.38 17.93 -19.56
N SER A 133 -6.65 17.57 -19.32
CA SER A 133 -7.82 18.22 -19.92
C SER A 133 -8.53 19.24 -19.03
N VAL A 134 -8.33 19.15 -17.70
CA VAL A 134 -9.00 19.99 -16.69
C VAL A 134 -7.95 20.80 -15.93
N LYS A 135 -7.84 22.10 -16.28
CA LYS A 135 -6.95 23.03 -15.58
C LYS A 135 -7.39 23.20 -14.13
N GLY A 136 -6.44 23.23 -13.20
CA GLY A 136 -6.73 23.38 -11.77
C GLY A 136 -7.07 22.06 -11.05
N LEU A 137 -7.01 20.91 -11.72
CA LEU A 137 -7.19 19.61 -11.10
C LEU A 137 -5.84 18.95 -10.80
N CYS A 138 -5.63 18.56 -9.54
CA CYS A 138 -4.49 17.77 -9.08
C CYS A 138 -5.00 16.45 -8.51
N ILE A 139 -4.43 15.33 -8.95
CA ILE A 139 -4.81 14.00 -8.48
C ILE A 139 -3.58 13.31 -7.86
N ARG A 140 -3.76 12.74 -6.67
CA ARG A 140 -2.82 11.83 -6.02
C ARG A 140 -3.53 10.51 -5.76
N ALA A 141 -3.11 9.47 -6.45
CA ALA A 141 -3.61 8.11 -6.25
C ALA A 141 -2.48 7.23 -5.72
N SER A 142 -2.81 6.30 -4.81
CA SER A 142 -1.88 5.25 -4.34
C SER A 142 -2.31 3.89 -4.90
N VAL A 143 -1.34 2.99 -5.03
CA VAL A 143 -1.52 1.58 -5.38
C VAL A 143 -0.40 0.78 -4.75
N ARG A 144 -0.66 -0.46 -4.33
CA ARG A 144 0.41 -1.33 -3.82
C ARG A 144 1.44 -1.61 -4.91
N SER A 145 2.70 -1.72 -4.49
CA SER A 145 3.81 -1.89 -5.43
C SER A 145 3.75 -3.21 -6.19
N ASP A 146 3.32 -4.32 -5.55
CA ASP A 146 3.15 -5.60 -6.24
C ASP A 146 2.05 -5.54 -7.31
N VAL A 147 0.97 -4.81 -7.04
CA VAL A 147 -0.10 -4.57 -8.02
C VAL A 147 0.40 -3.69 -9.17
N TRP A 148 1.12 -2.60 -8.88
CA TRP A 148 1.70 -1.76 -9.92
C TRP A 148 2.65 -2.55 -10.83
N SER A 149 3.53 -3.39 -10.27
CA SER A 149 4.41 -4.27 -11.05
C SER A 149 3.63 -5.19 -11.98
N VAL A 150 2.47 -5.71 -11.55
CA VAL A 150 1.59 -6.51 -12.41
C VAL A 150 0.99 -5.65 -13.54
N LEU A 151 0.46 -4.47 -13.23
CA LEU A 151 -0.17 -3.59 -14.23
C LEU A 151 0.83 -3.13 -15.30
N ALA A 152 2.01 -2.68 -14.87
CA ALA A 152 3.07 -2.19 -15.76
C ALA A 152 3.57 -3.27 -16.73
N GLN A 153 3.54 -4.55 -16.34
CA GLN A 153 3.95 -5.66 -17.22
C GLN A 153 2.89 -6.06 -18.25
N HIS A 154 1.61 -5.79 -18.00
CA HIS A 154 0.51 -6.35 -18.79
C HIS A 154 -0.24 -5.32 -19.63
N ASP A 155 -0.09 -4.03 -19.35
CA ASP A 155 -0.77 -2.96 -20.08
C ASP A 155 0.22 -1.87 -20.53
N GLU A 156 0.50 -1.84 -21.83
CA GLU A 156 1.39 -0.86 -22.49
C GLU A 156 0.94 0.60 -22.26
N ALA A 157 -0.35 0.84 -21.97
CA ALA A 157 -0.81 2.19 -21.64
C ALA A 157 -0.17 2.74 -20.36
N MET A 158 0.33 1.86 -19.48
CA MET A 158 0.97 2.21 -18.21
C MET A 158 2.35 2.83 -18.38
N ASP A 159 3.06 2.60 -19.49
CA ASP A 159 4.33 3.28 -19.81
C ASP A 159 4.18 4.81 -19.72
N LYS A 160 3.02 5.31 -20.16
CA LYS A 160 2.74 6.76 -20.13
C LYS A 160 2.41 7.26 -18.72
N CYS A 161 2.01 6.37 -17.82
CA CYS A 161 1.71 6.66 -16.42
C CYS A 161 2.96 6.55 -15.52
N GLU A 162 3.96 5.77 -15.93
CA GLU A 162 5.21 5.53 -15.18
C GLU A 162 5.92 6.82 -14.75
N GLN A 163 5.95 7.84 -15.62
CA GLN A 163 6.54 9.16 -15.32
C GLN A 163 5.90 9.89 -14.13
N TYR A 164 4.71 9.49 -13.70
CA TYR A 164 3.99 10.08 -12.56
C TYR A 164 4.13 9.26 -11.27
N ILE A 165 4.76 8.08 -11.35
CA ILE A 165 4.92 7.18 -10.23
C ILE A 165 6.02 7.71 -9.30
N LEU A 166 5.73 7.63 -8.00
CA LEU A 166 6.69 7.87 -6.94
C LEU A 166 6.73 6.62 -6.08
N ASP A 167 7.81 5.86 -6.18
CA ASP A 167 7.99 4.66 -5.39
C ASP A 167 8.23 5.00 -3.92
N LEU A 168 7.30 4.58 -3.08
CA LEU A 168 7.41 4.73 -1.63
C LEU A 168 8.19 3.55 -1.06
N THR A 169 9.52 3.64 -1.16
CA THR A 169 10.46 2.69 -0.55
C THR A 169 11.35 3.42 0.44
N TRP A 170 11.88 2.68 1.41
CA TRP A 170 12.76 3.24 2.42
C TRP A 170 14.00 2.37 2.50
N SER A 171 15.15 2.97 2.31
CA SER A 171 16.43 2.36 2.61
C SER A 171 16.60 2.12 4.12
N THR A 172 17.59 1.31 4.48
CA THR A 172 17.99 1.10 5.87
C THR A 172 18.34 2.42 6.57
N ALA A 173 19.03 3.34 5.87
CA ALA A 173 19.39 4.66 6.41
C ALA A 173 18.15 5.54 6.64
N GLU A 174 17.19 5.54 5.70
CA GLU A 174 15.94 6.29 5.86
C GLU A 174 15.07 5.72 6.98
N THR A 175 15.12 4.41 7.22
CA THR A 175 14.49 3.81 8.40
C THR A 175 15.10 4.35 9.70
N GLY A 176 16.44 4.48 9.74
CA GLY A 176 17.15 5.15 10.84
C GLY A 176 16.64 6.57 11.07
N ARG A 177 16.57 7.38 10.00
CA ARG A 177 16.06 8.77 10.04
C ARG A 177 14.61 8.84 10.49
N ILE A 178 13.75 7.93 10.04
CA ILE A 178 12.35 7.87 10.47
C ILE A 178 12.26 7.59 11.98
N LEU A 179 13.09 6.69 12.50
CA LEU A 179 13.14 6.42 13.94
C LEU A 179 13.63 7.65 14.72
N VAL A 180 14.70 8.29 14.27
CA VAL A 180 15.23 9.54 14.86
C VAL A 180 14.14 10.61 14.89
N ASN A 181 13.50 10.90 13.74
CA ASN A 181 12.45 11.89 13.65
C ASN A 181 11.25 11.58 14.55
N LYS A 182 10.88 10.30 14.71
CA LYS A 182 9.82 9.89 15.64
C LYS A 182 10.20 10.16 17.10
N ILE A 183 11.43 9.83 17.49
CA ILE A 183 11.95 10.05 18.84
C ILE A 183 12.02 11.55 19.12
N SER A 184 12.68 12.32 18.25
CA SER A 184 12.77 13.78 18.38
C SER A 184 11.41 14.44 18.43
N SER A 185 10.48 14.09 17.53
CA SER A 185 9.13 14.67 17.52
C SER A 185 8.37 14.41 18.82
N TYR A 186 8.57 13.25 19.46
CA TYR A 186 7.98 12.95 20.76
C TYR A 186 8.60 13.81 21.86
N PHE A 187 9.93 13.87 21.95
CA PHE A 187 10.61 14.66 22.99
C PHE A 187 10.37 16.16 22.83
N THR A 188 10.41 16.71 21.62
CA THR A 188 10.07 18.12 21.39
C THR A 188 8.63 18.45 21.82
N ARG A 189 7.69 17.53 21.60
CA ARG A 189 6.27 17.76 21.93
C ARG A 189 5.96 17.67 23.43
N TYR A 190 6.62 16.76 24.14
CA TYR A 190 6.26 16.44 25.53
C TYR A 190 7.32 16.85 26.57
N TYR A 191 8.54 17.15 26.13
CA TYR A 191 9.70 17.47 26.96
C TYR A 191 10.54 18.61 26.34
N GLY A 192 9.89 19.55 25.62
CA GLY A 192 10.57 20.61 24.88
C GLY A 192 11.46 21.52 25.74
N ASP A 193 11.15 21.66 27.03
CA ASP A 193 11.92 22.48 27.98
C ASP A 193 13.06 21.71 28.67
N ASP A 194 13.22 20.42 28.39
CA ASP A 194 14.29 19.61 28.97
C ASP A 194 15.59 19.79 28.18
N ASN A 195 16.59 20.40 28.83
CA ASN A 195 17.90 20.68 28.24
C ASN A 195 18.61 19.43 27.66
N ARG A 196 18.26 18.21 28.10
CA ARG A 196 18.82 16.96 27.56
C ARG A 196 18.38 16.69 26.13
N TYR A 197 17.23 17.22 25.72
CA TYR A 197 16.62 16.97 24.41
C TYR A 197 16.57 18.23 23.54
N MET A 198 16.46 19.41 24.15
CA MET A 198 16.34 20.69 23.45
C MET A 198 17.54 21.02 22.55
N SER A 199 18.74 20.56 22.91
CA SER A 199 19.97 20.82 22.14
C SER A 199 20.20 19.82 21.00
N LEU A 200 19.43 18.74 20.92
CA LEU A 200 19.67 17.67 19.94
C LEU A 200 19.08 18.01 18.58
N ASN A 201 19.91 18.01 17.56
CA ASN A 201 19.51 18.21 16.18
C ASN A 201 19.29 16.86 15.48
N PRO A 202 18.09 16.57 14.95
CA PRO A 202 17.76 15.29 14.32
C PRO A 202 18.54 14.96 13.04
N VAL A 203 19.30 15.92 12.49
CA VAL A 203 20.16 15.71 11.32
C VAL A 203 21.61 15.40 11.72
N THR A 204 22.14 16.03 12.77
CA THR A 204 23.54 15.87 13.16
C THR A 204 23.76 14.92 14.34
N ASP A 205 22.75 14.74 15.19
CA ASP A 205 22.84 13.99 16.45
C ASP A 205 22.04 12.69 16.41
N GLU A 206 21.91 12.07 15.23
CA GLU A 206 21.10 10.86 15.01
C GLU A 206 21.41 9.74 16.03
N ASP A 207 22.70 9.47 16.27
CA ASP A 207 23.14 8.43 17.20
C ASP A 207 22.79 8.75 18.65
N MET A 208 22.97 10.00 19.08
CA MET A 208 22.60 10.43 20.43
C MET A 208 21.10 10.30 20.65
N ILE A 209 20.29 10.67 19.65
CA ILE A 209 18.84 10.58 19.71
C ILE A 209 18.39 9.12 19.80
N ARG A 210 18.97 8.21 19.02
CA ARG A 210 18.66 6.77 19.13
C ARG A 210 19.04 6.22 20.50
N ASN A 211 20.19 6.62 21.05
CA ASN A 211 20.67 6.17 22.36
C ASN A 211 19.82 6.64 23.56
N ILE A 212 18.86 7.56 23.35
CA ILE A 212 17.84 7.88 24.36
C ILE A 212 16.90 6.68 24.59
N ILE A 213 16.65 5.88 23.55
CA ILE A 213 15.64 4.81 23.56
C ILE A 213 16.27 3.43 23.42
N PHE A 214 17.34 3.29 22.63
CA PHE A 214 17.96 2.02 22.33
C PHE A 214 19.30 1.84 23.05
N LYS A 215 19.53 0.63 23.55
CA LYS A 215 20.84 0.19 24.05
C LYS A 215 21.67 -0.30 22.87
N GLU A 216 22.26 0.63 22.12
CA GLU A 216 23.17 0.32 21.02
C GLU A 216 24.59 -0.03 21.53
N PRO A 217 25.37 -0.84 20.77
CA PRO A 217 24.97 -1.56 19.56
C PRO A 217 24.14 -2.82 19.85
N PHE A 218 23.32 -3.23 18.88
CA PHE A 218 22.65 -4.52 18.89
C PHE A 218 23.60 -5.62 18.39
N SER A 219 23.63 -6.76 19.08
CA SER A 219 24.37 -7.94 18.62
C SER A 219 23.54 -8.74 17.62
N TRP A 220 23.97 -8.76 16.35
CA TRP A 220 23.31 -9.43 15.23
C TRP A 220 24.31 -10.40 14.55
N ALA A 221 24.08 -11.71 14.66
CA ALA A 221 25.11 -12.77 14.76
C ALA A 221 26.53 -12.26 14.90
N ASN A 222 26.85 -11.96 16.16
CA ASN A 222 28.20 -11.66 16.58
C ASN A 222 28.79 -10.40 15.94
N ARG A 223 28.01 -9.63 15.16
CA ARG A 223 28.37 -8.31 14.66
C ARG A 223 27.62 -7.23 15.45
N PRO A 224 28.30 -6.19 15.94
CA PRO A 224 27.62 -5.02 16.50
C PRO A 224 27.01 -4.20 15.36
N LEU A 225 25.71 -3.91 15.43
CA LEU A 225 24.99 -3.06 14.49
C LEU A 225 24.22 -1.98 15.23
N GLU A 226 24.02 -0.84 14.58
CA GLU A 226 23.07 0.19 15.01
C GLU A 226 21.65 -0.38 15.03
N SER A 227 20.81 0.05 15.97
CA SER A 227 19.50 -0.57 16.22
C SER A 227 18.58 -0.57 14.99
N PHE A 228 18.68 0.48 14.17
CA PHE A 228 17.83 0.65 12.99
C PHE A 228 18.06 -0.41 11.91
N ARG A 229 19.24 -1.04 11.83
CA ARG A 229 19.52 -2.07 10.82
C ARG A 229 18.73 -3.37 11.07
N PRO A 230 18.84 -4.03 12.26
CA PRO A 230 17.92 -5.09 12.67
C PRO A 230 16.45 -4.72 12.54
N ILE A 231 16.06 -3.51 12.97
CA ILE A 231 14.66 -3.08 12.91
C ILE A 231 14.18 -2.99 11.47
N HIS A 232 14.99 -2.46 10.55
CA HIS A 232 14.68 -2.39 9.13
C HIS A 232 14.39 -3.79 8.56
N ILE A 233 15.26 -4.76 8.82
CA ILE A 233 15.09 -6.14 8.35
C ILE A 233 13.82 -6.76 8.93
N LEU A 234 13.64 -6.71 10.25
CA LEU A 234 12.48 -7.32 10.93
C LEU A 234 11.15 -6.67 10.53
N SER A 235 11.19 -5.45 9.99
CA SER A 235 10.03 -4.70 9.51
C SER A 235 9.83 -4.73 8.00
N ALA A 236 10.63 -5.50 7.24
CA ALA A 236 10.62 -5.48 5.78
C ALA A 236 10.80 -4.05 5.20
N GLY A 237 11.51 -3.18 5.93
CA GLY A 237 11.63 -1.76 5.62
C GLY A 237 10.33 -0.95 5.69
N ARG A 238 9.24 -1.51 6.22
CA ARG A 238 7.94 -0.83 6.33
C ARG A 238 7.90 0.02 7.61
N PRO A 239 7.77 1.36 7.54
CA PRO A 239 7.82 2.22 8.73
C PRO A 239 6.76 1.90 9.80
N ARG A 240 5.56 1.49 9.37
CA ARG A 240 4.47 1.05 10.27
C ARG A 240 4.87 -0.17 11.10
N TRP A 241 5.50 -1.14 10.45
CA TRP A 241 5.97 -2.38 11.08
C TRP A 241 7.12 -2.09 12.05
N ALA A 242 8.08 -1.25 11.65
CA ALA A 242 9.17 -0.80 12.50
C ALA A 242 8.65 -0.12 13.79
N ALA A 243 7.71 0.82 13.65
CA ALA A 243 7.11 1.51 14.79
C ALA A 243 6.38 0.55 15.75
N GLN A 244 5.65 -0.44 15.20
CA GLN A 244 4.97 -1.44 16.01
C GLN A 244 5.94 -2.36 16.75
N LEU A 245 7.03 -2.78 16.09
CA LEU A 245 8.08 -3.57 16.72
C LEU A 245 8.71 -2.80 17.88
N CYS A 246 9.08 -1.54 17.67
CA CYS A 246 9.63 -0.67 18.72
C CYS A 246 8.65 -0.48 19.88
N LYS A 247 7.35 -0.32 19.60
CA LYS A 247 6.31 -0.20 20.63
C LYS A 247 6.21 -1.46 21.49
N LEU A 248 6.23 -2.65 20.88
CA LEU A 248 6.21 -3.92 21.61
C LEU A 248 7.48 -4.10 22.44
N ALA A 249 8.65 -3.87 21.84
CA ALA A 249 9.93 -4.00 22.51
C ALA A 249 10.10 -2.99 23.66
N GLY A 250 9.57 -1.77 23.50
CA GLY A 250 9.54 -0.75 24.56
C GLY A 250 8.67 -1.16 25.74
N ARG A 251 7.51 -1.79 25.48
CA ARG A 251 6.66 -2.35 26.54
C ARG A 251 7.34 -3.50 27.27
N ASP A 252 8.03 -4.38 26.56
CA ASP A 252 8.82 -5.47 27.16
C ASP A 252 9.96 -4.92 28.02
N ALA A 253 10.70 -3.92 27.53
CA ALA A 253 11.76 -3.24 28.28
C ALA A 253 11.22 -2.64 29.59
N TYR A 254 10.10 -1.93 29.52
CA TYR A 254 9.43 -1.35 30.69
C TYR A 254 9.01 -2.43 31.71
N ASN A 255 8.36 -3.50 31.24
CA ASN A 255 7.94 -4.61 32.10
C ASN A 255 9.13 -5.30 32.80
N LYS A 256 10.30 -5.33 32.15
CA LYS A 256 11.56 -5.87 32.69
C LYS A 256 12.38 -4.83 33.44
N THR A 257 11.82 -3.66 33.73
CA THR A 257 12.49 -2.55 34.44
C THR A 257 13.80 -2.08 33.78
N SER A 258 13.91 -2.25 32.45
CA SER A 258 15.07 -1.78 31.69
C SER A 258 14.85 -0.36 31.22
N SER A 259 15.87 0.49 31.37
CA SER A 259 15.81 1.90 30.95
C SER A 259 15.88 2.10 29.44
N LEU A 260 16.39 1.12 28.69
CA LEU A 260 16.60 1.19 27.23
C LEU A 260 16.17 -0.11 26.55
N ILE A 261 15.74 0.01 25.30
CA ILE A 261 15.39 -1.12 24.45
C ILE A 261 16.67 -1.79 23.95
N SER A 262 16.93 -3.03 24.38
CA SER A 262 18.00 -3.87 23.86
C SER A 262 17.48 -4.84 22.80
N ILE A 263 18.41 -5.46 22.04
CA ILE A 263 18.07 -6.56 21.13
C ILE A 263 17.36 -7.72 21.84
N GLY A 264 17.60 -7.93 23.14
CA GLY A 264 16.91 -8.96 23.93
C GLY A 264 15.41 -8.70 24.05
N HIS A 265 15.01 -7.43 24.17
CA HIS A 265 13.59 -7.05 24.21
C HIS A 265 12.93 -7.25 22.85
N VAL A 266 13.62 -6.88 21.76
CA VAL A 266 13.16 -7.13 20.39
C VAL A 266 12.94 -8.63 20.17
N ARG A 267 13.90 -9.48 20.54
CA ARG A 267 13.78 -10.94 20.44
C ARG A 267 12.59 -11.48 21.26
N SER A 268 12.38 -10.95 22.46
CA SER A 268 11.32 -11.43 23.36
C SER A 268 9.91 -11.20 22.80
N VAL A 269 9.72 -10.18 21.96
CA VAL A 269 8.40 -9.82 21.41
C VAL A 269 8.14 -10.37 20.01
N MET A 270 9.11 -11.07 19.40
CA MET A 270 8.99 -11.49 18.00
C MET A 270 7.84 -12.45 17.73
N ARG A 271 7.42 -13.25 18.72
CA ARG A 271 6.26 -14.13 18.58
C ARG A 271 4.97 -13.33 18.41
N ASP A 272 4.71 -12.37 19.30
CA ASP A 272 3.53 -11.51 19.25
C ASP A 272 3.58 -10.60 18.02
N TYR A 273 4.75 -10.05 17.73
CA TYR A 273 4.97 -9.26 16.52
C TYR A 273 4.65 -10.09 15.26
N GLY A 274 5.17 -11.32 15.16
CA GLY A 274 4.93 -12.21 14.03
C GLY A 274 3.47 -12.59 13.84
N GLN A 275 2.68 -12.73 14.92
CA GLN A 275 1.23 -12.95 14.83
C GLN A 275 0.52 -11.80 14.10
N PHE A 276 0.89 -10.55 14.40
CA PHE A 276 0.34 -9.41 13.66
C PHE A 276 0.75 -9.42 12.19
N ARG A 277 1.97 -9.85 11.88
CA ARG A 277 2.49 -9.90 10.50
C ARG A 277 1.80 -10.98 9.68
N VAL A 278 1.64 -12.17 10.24
CA VAL A 278 0.87 -13.26 9.61
C VAL A 278 -0.59 -12.86 9.42
N SER A 279 -1.22 -12.23 10.43
CA SER A 279 -2.60 -11.74 10.30
C SER A 279 -2.75 -10.66 9.23
N ASP A 280 -1.79 -9.74 9.11
CA ASP A 280 -1.80 -8.70 8.08
C ASP A 280 -1.67 -9.35 6.69
N LEU A 281 -0.74 -10.29 6.51
CA LEU A 281 -0.53 -11.05 5.28
C LEU A 281 -1.82 -11.76 4.81
N TYR A 282 -2.53 -12.43 5.73
CA TYR A 282 -3.79 -13.10 5.40
C TYR A 282 -4.87 -12.12 4.97
N LYS A 283 -5.03 -10.99 5.69
CA LYS A 283 -6.04 -9.99 5.34
C LYS A 283 -5.77 -9.39 3.96
N GLU A 284 -4.50 -9.14 3.66
CA GLU A 284 -4.05 -8.48 2.44
C GLU A 284 -4.17 -9.38 1.20
N HIS A 285 -4.01 -10.70 1.33
CA HIS A 285 -3.89 -11.60 0.17
C HIS A 285 -4.92 -12.75 0.11
N ARG A 286 -5.84 -12.86 1.07
CA ARG A 286 -6.86 -13.94 1.08
C ARG A 286 -7.76 -13.95 -0.16
N HIS A 287 -8.04 -12.78 -0.74
CA HIS A 287 -8.84 -12.68 -1.96
C HIS A 287 -8.08 -13.21 -3.20
N GLN A 288 -6.75 -13.16 -3.18
CA GLN A 288 -5.88 -13.68 -4.23
C GLN A 288 -5.66 -15.20 -4.06
N CYS A 289 -5.47 -15.67 -2.83
CA CYS A 289 -5.30 -17.11 -2.55
C CYS A 289 -6.07 -17.52 -1.28
N PRO A 290 -7.24 -18.16 -1.43
CA PRO A 290 -8.04 -18.61 -0.28
C PRO A 290 -7.31 -19.61 0.63
N ALA A 291 -6.39 -20.40 0.07
CA ALA A 291 -5.59 -21.39 0.79
C ALA A 291 -4.30 -20.82 1.42
N LEU A 292 -4.07 -19.50 1.38
CA LEU A 292 -2.83 -18.88 1.85
C LEU A 292 -2.50 -19.23 3.31
N GLN A 293 -3.51 -19.35 4.17
CA GLN A 293 -3.28 -19.73 5.56
C GLN A 293 -2.66 -21.13 5.67
N ASP A 294 -3.26 -22.13 5.01
CA ASP A 294 -2.75 -23.49 5.03
C ASP A 294 -1.36 -23.60 4.37
N ILE A 295 -1.13 -22.81 3.32
CA ILE A 295 0.18 -22.70 2.67
C ILE A 295 1.23 -22.16 3.64
N VAL A 296 0.96 -21.04 4.33
CA VAL A 296 1.93 -20.45 5.27
C VAL A 296 2.19 -21.39 6.46
N GLU A 297 1.14 -22.03 6.98
CA GLU A 297 1.25 -22.99 8.07
C GLU A 297 2.01 -24.27 7.66
N SER A 298 2.08 -24.60 6.37
CA SER A 298 2.85 -25.77 5.89
C SER A 298 4.36 -25.63 6.13
N PHE A 299 4.86 -24.40 6.26
CA PHE A 299 6.26 -24.12 6.59
C PHE A 299 6.56 -24.24 8.10
N SER A 300 5.54 -24.33 8.95
CA SER A 300 5.69 -24.34 10.40
C SER A 300 6.61 -25.46 10.89
N GLY A 301 7.57 -25.13 11.75
CA GLY A 301 8.60 -26.07 12.21
C GLY A 301 9.67 -26.44 11.18
N GLY A 302 9.61 -25.90 9.96
CA GLY A 302 10.55 -26.17 8.86
C GLY A 302 11.83 -25.34 8.92
N THR A 303 12.62 -25.36 7.84
CA THR A 303 13.85 -24.56 7.70
C THR A 303 13.55 -23.13 7.26
N TYR A 304 14.42 -22.18 7.62
CA TYR A 304 14.22 -20.77 7.23
C TYR A 304 14.75 -20.42 5.83
N ARG A 305 15.66 -21.23 5.26
CA ARG A 305 16.31 -21.01 3.97
C ARG A 305 16.12 -22.22 3.05
N PHE A 306 15.96 -21.94 1.75
CA PHE A 306 15.79 -22.92 0.69
C PHE A 306 16.61 -22.54 -0.54
N THR A 307 17.18 -23.53 -1.22
CA THR A 307 17.44 -23.40 -2.66
C THR A 307 16.12 -23.44 -3.42
N THR A 308 16.09 -23.01 -4.67
CA THR A 308 14.86 -23.08 -5.49
C THR A 308 14.30 -24.49 -5.56
N ASP A 309 15.13 -25.51 -5.84
CA ASP A 309 14.68 -26.91 -5.86
C ASP A 309 14.08 -27.35 -4.53
N ALA A 310 14.74 -27.05 -3.40
CA ALA A 310 14.24 -27.42 -2.08
C ALA A 310 12.92 -26.71 -1.72
N LEU A 311 12.74 -25.47 -2.17
CA LEU A 311 11.49 -24.72 -2.00
C LEU A 311 10.37 -25.37 -2.81
N LEU A 312 10.63 -25.67 -4.09
CA LEU A 312 9.65 -26.30 -4.99
C LEU A 312 9.27 -27.70 -4.51
N ASP A 313 10.22 -28.48 -4.00
CA ASP A 313 10.00 -29.79 -3.39
C ASP A 313 9.15 -29.67 -2.13
N HIS A 314 9.47 -28.73 -1.23
CA HIS A 314 8.67 -28.47 -0.03
C HIS A 314 7.22 -28.16 -0.41
N ILE A 315 7.01 -27.24 -1.35
CA ILE A 315 5.68 -26.84 -1.80
C ILE A 315 4.96 -28.03 -2.44
N THR A 316 5.64 -28.83 -3.24
CA THR A 316 5.04 -30.01 -3.88
C THR A 316 4.55 -31.01 -2.84
N GLU A 317 5.40 -31.35 -1.86
CA GLU A 317 5.09 -32.39 -0.87
C GLU A 317 4.15 -31.94 0.24
N LYS A 318 4.22 -30.66 0.65
CA LYS A 318 3.46 -30.14 1.78
C LYS A 318 2.18 -29.44 1.38
N ILE A 319 2.13 -28.89 0.18
CA ILE A 319 0.99 -28.10 -0.31
C ILE A 319 0.29 -28.87 -1.43
N VAL A 320 0.92 -29.03 -2.59
CA VAL A 320 0.25 -29.57 -3.79
C VAL A 320 -0.31 -30.97 -3.55
N ARG A 321 0.46 -31.87 -2.93
CA ARG A 321 0.03 -33.25 -2.66
C ARG A 321 -0.95 -33.40 -1.48
N ARG A 322 -0.93 -32.48 -0.51
CA ARG A 322 -1.71 -32.62 0.74
C ARG A 322 -2.97 -31.76 0.76
N ILE A 323 -2.83 -30.50 0.36
CA ILE A 323 -3.88 -29.49 0.33
C ILE A 323 -4.57 -29.50 -1.04
N GLY A 324 -3.85 -29.89 -2.09
CA GLY A 324 -4.28 -29.79 -3.49
C GLY A 324 -3.62 -28.60 -4.20
N VAL A 325 -3.83 -28.51 -5.51
CA VAL A 325 -3.35 -27.36 -6.29
C VAL A 325 -4.15 -26.12 -5.87
N PRO A 326 -3.52 -25.09 -5.28
CA PRO A 326 -4.24 -23.92 -4.82
C PRO A 326 -4.71 -23.08 -6.01
N THR A 327 -5.80 -22.35 -5.80
CA THR A 327 -6.24 -21.29 -6.71
C THR A 327 -5.54 -19.99 -6.30
N ILE A 328 -4.88 -19.35 -7.27
CA ILE A 328 -4.18 -18.07 -7.12
C ILE A 328 -4.73 -17.14 -8.19
N ASP A 329 -5.18 -15.96 -7.78
CA ASP A 329 -5.81 -14.96 -8.64
C ASP A 329 -7.00 -15.50 -9.46
N GLY A 330 -7.77 -16.43 -8.87
CA GLY A 330 -8.92 -17.07 -9.53
C GLY A 330 -8.54 -18.16 -10.55
N ILE A 331 -7.26 -18.43 -10.74
CA ILE A 331 -6.74 -19.43 -11.68
C ILE A 331 -6.12 -20.58 -10.87
N ASN A 332 -6.40 -21.83 -11.25
CA ASN A 332 -5.68 -22.95 -10.67
C ASN A 332 -4.18 -22.78 -10.95
N ALA A 333 -3.34 -23.02 -9.95
CA ALA A 333 -1.88 -22.99 -10.07
C ALA A 333 -1.39 -24.15 -10.96
N ASN A 334 -1.67 -24.08 -12.26
CA ASN A 334 -1.45 -25.15 -13.23
C ASN A 334 0.04 -25.47 -13.41
N ARG A 335 0.93 -24.52 -13.08
CA ARG A 335 2.39 -24.75 -12.99
C ARG A 335 2.83 -25.32 -11.62
N GLY A 336 1.87 -25.77 -10.81
CA GLY A 336 2.07 -26.43 -9.53
C GLY A 336 2.84 -25.57 -8.53
N SER A 337 3.96 -26.10 -8.05
CA SER A 337 4.78 -25.49 -7.01
C SER A 337 5.39 -24.15 -7.41
N LEU A 338 5.67 -23.95 -8.69
CA LEU A 338 6.30 -22.72 -9.18
C LEU A 338 5.37 -21.51 -9.01
N SER A 339 4.09 -21.64 -9.36
CA SER A 339 3.09 -20.58 -9.18
C SER A 339 2.90 -20.22 -7.70
N VAL A 340 2.95 -21.22 -6.81
CA VAL A 340 2.86 -20.99 -5.37
C VAL A 340 4.10 -20.27 -4.86
N ALA A 341 5.30 -20.70 -5.27
CA ALA A 341 6.56 -20.07 -4.89
C ALA A 341 6.59 -18.60 -5.34
N HIS A 342 6.20 -18.34 -6.59
CA HIS A 342 6.08 -16.99 -7.14
C HIS A 342 5.12 -16.11 -6.33
N PHE A 343 3.96 -16.65 -5.96
CA PHE A 343 2.99 -15.93 -5.14
C PHE A 343 3.52 -15.63 -3.73
N LEU A 344 4.23 -16.57 -3.10
CA LEU A 344 4.86 -16.36 -1.80
C LEU A 344 5.95 -15.28 -1.84
N PHE A 345 6.65 -15.16 -2.98
CA PHE A 345 7.60 -14.06 -3.20
C PHE A 345 6.88 -12.74 -3.40
N ARG A 346 5.84 -12.71 -4.25
CA ARG A 346 5.01 -11.52 -4.50
C ARG A 346 4.39 -10.94 -3.23
N CYS A 347 3.83 -11.79 -2.35
CA CYS A 347 3.21 -11.32 -1.11
C CYS A 347 4.22 -11.05 0.02
N GLY A 348 5.53 -11.21 -0.23
CA GLY A 348 6.60 -10.95 0.73
C GLY A 348 6.63 -11.94 1.90
N PHE A 349 6.09 -13.16 1.73
CA PHE A 349 6.27 -14.24 2.71
C PHE A 349 7.71 -14.78 2.65
N ILE A 350 8.20 -15.01 1.43
CA ILE A 350 9.61 -15.31 1.16
C ILE A 350 10.29 -14.11 0.52
N ALA A 351 11.60 -14.00 0.73
CA ALA A 351 12.45 -13.01 0.11
C ALA A 351 13.66 -13.68 -0.55
N ALA A 352 14.10 -13.14 -1.69
CA ALA A 352 15.31 -13.60 -2.34
C ALA A 352 16.52 -12.95 -1.64
N ARG A 353 17.49 -13.77 -1.24
CA ARG A 353 18.69 -13.32 -0.54
C ARG A 353 19.87 -13.34 -1.51
N ASP A 354 20.51 -12.19 -1.63
CA ASP A 354 21.78 -12.07 -2.34
C ASP A 354 22.94 -12.31 -1.37
N GLU A 355 23.61 -13.45 -1.53
CA GLU A 355 24.78 -13.80 -0.70
C GLU A 355 26.04 -13.07 -1.14
N SER A 356 26.05 -12.40 -2.31
CA SER A 356 27.17 -11.60 -2.78
C SER A 356 27.24 -10.22 -2.13
N ASP A 357 26.17 -9.78 -1.46
CA ASP A 357 26.15 -8.52 -0.71
C ASP A 357 27.07 -8.60 0.52
N VAL A 358 28.04 -7.69 0.59
CA VAL A 358 29.07 -7.64 1.65
C VAL A 358 28.47 -7.43 3.05
N THR A 359 27.29 -6.78 3.13
CA THR A 359 26.61 -6.60 4.42
C THR A 359 25.88 -7.88 4.84
N GLY A 360 25.45 -8.70 3.88
CA GLY A 360 24.65 -9.90 4.08
C GLY A 360 23.24 -9.60 4.59
N LEU A 361 22.77 -8.36 4.44
CA LEU A 361 21.50 -7.86 4.98
C LEU A 361 20.50 -7.48 3.88
N VAL A 362 20.90 -7.57 2.62
CA VAL A 362 20.07 -7.16 1.48
C VAL A 362 19.19 -8.32 1.02
N PHE A 363 17.91 -8.01 0.84
CA PHE A 363 16.93 -8.89 0.22
C PHE A 363 16.45 -8.24 -1.07
N VAL A 364 16.42 -9.02 -2.15
CA VAL A 364 15.80 -8.62 -3.41
C VAL A 364 14.30 -8.79 -3.26
N ARG A 365 13.55 -7.72 -3.57
CA ARG A 365 12.09 -7.69 -3.44
C ARG A 365 11.39 -8.04 -4.75
N TYR A 366 10.10 -8.36 -4.66
CA TYR A 366 9.30 -8.67 -5.84
C TYR A 366 9.28 -7.51 -6.83
N GLU A 367 9.16 -6.28 -6.34
CA GLU A 367 9.09 -5.07 -7.16
C GLU A 367 10.38 -4.84 -7.97
N GLU A 368 11.53 -5.30 -7.45
CA GLU A 368 12.84 -5.15 -8.09
C GLU A 368 13.08 -6.22 -9.17
N ARG A 369 12.62 -7.45 -8.92
CA ARG A 369 12.78 -8.59 -9.84
C ARG A 369 11.47 -9.40 -9.96
N PRO A 370 10.42 -8.83 -10.56
CA PRO A 370 9.08 -9.44 -10.58
C PRO A 370 8.97 -10.70 -11.43
N ASN A 371 10.00 -11.05 -12.20
CA ASN A 371 10.02 -12.25 -13.05
C ASN A 371 10.66 -13.48 -12.37
N LEU A 372 11.21 -13.35 -11.17
CA LEU A 372 11.72 -14.51 -10.45
C LEU A 372 10.57 -15.47 -10.11
N LEU A 373 10.85 -16.77 -10.20
CA LEU A 373 9.90 -17.86 -10.02
C LEU A 373 8.71 -17.83 -11.00
N SER A 374 8.76 -17.02 -12.07
CA SER A 374 7.69 -16.98 -13.08
C SER A 374 8.06 -17.71 -14.39
N SER A 375 9.36 -17.88 -14.66
CA SER A 375 9.89 -18.50 -15.88
C SER A 375 10.90 -19.61 -15.57
N ASN A 376 10.84 -20.70 -16.34
CA ASN A 376 11.82 -21.78 -16.25
C ASN A 376 13.19 -21.41 -16.84
N ALA A 377 13.29 -20.31 -17.61
CA ALA A 377 14.55 -19.89 -18.23
C ALA A 377 15.51 -19.26 -17.22
N ASN A 378 14.97 -18.56 -16.23
CA ASN A 378 15.70 -17.99 -15.12
C ASN A 378 14.75 -17.92 -13.92
N LEU A 379 14.96 -18.81 -12.96
CA LEU A 379 14.07 -18.95 -11.81
C LEU A 379 14.42 -17.99 -10.68
N ASP A 380 15.70 -17.71 -10.45
CA ASP A 380 16.15 -17.18 -9.17
C ASP A 380 17.37 -16.25 -9.26
N ASP A 381 17.95 -16.00 -10.45
CA ASP A 381 19.23 -15.29 -10.59
C ASP A 381 20.40 -15.93 -9.77
N GLY A 382 20.29 -17.21 -9.40
CA GLY A 382 21.23 -17.90 -8.50
C GLY A 382 21.06 -17.55 -7.01
N LEU A 383 19.97 -16.89 -6.64
CA LEU A 383 19.66 -16.48 -5.27
C LEU A 383 19.06 -17.61 -4.43
N ASN A 384 19.14 -17.47 -3.11
CA ASN A 384 18.47 -18.36 -2.16
C ASN A 384 17.18 -17.72 -1.63
N TRP A 385 16.21 -18.55 -1.22
CA TRP A 385 14.93 -18.10 -0.70
C TRP A 385 14.89 -18.21 0.82
N GLU A 386 14.47 -17.14 1.49
CA GLU A 386 14.27 -17.16 2.94
C GLU A 386 12.85 -16.80 3.33
N ILE A 387 12.30 -17.52 4.30
CA ILE A 387 11.09 -17.06 5.01
C ILE A 387 11.45 -15.77 5.73
N HIS A 388 10.68 -14.70 5.51
CA HIS A 388 11.02 -13.41 6.08
C HIS A 388 11.12 -13.47 7.63
N PRO A 389 12.14 -12.87 8.27
CA PRO A 389 12.39 -12.96 9.72
C PRO A 389 11.20 -12.64 10.62
N SER A 390 10.31 -11.78 10.16
CA SER A 390 9.11 -11.40 10.90
C SER A 390 8.15 -12.56 11.19
N TYR A 391 8.19 -13.64 10.41
CA TYR A 391 7.27 -14.78 10.53
C TYR A 391 7.88 -15.96 11.29
N ARG A 392 9.20 -15.98 11.48
CA ARG A 392 9.95 -17.18 11.92
C ARG A 392 9.54 -17.68 13.30
N GLU A 393 9.46 -16.78 14.28
CA GLU A 393 9.16 -17.15 15.68
C GLU A 393 7.71 -17.65 15.86
N VAL A 394 6.74 -17.03 15.18
CA VAL A 394 5.34 -17.47 15.26
C VAL A 394 5.13 -18.83 14.59
N LEU A 395 5.82 -19.09 13.47
CA LEU A 395 5.80 -20.36 12.74
C LEU A 395 6.82 -21.39 13.27
N ARG A 396 7.51 -21.10 14.38
CA ARG A 396 8.53 -21.98 14.98
C ARG A 396 9.58 -22.49 13.98
N ILE A 397 9.94 -21.64 13.02
CA ILE A 397 10.90 -22.00 11.97
C ILE A 397 12.25 -22.32 12.61
N GLN A 398 12.77 -23.51 12.30
CA GLN A 398 13.99 -24.04 12.85
C GLN A 398 15.23 -23.56 12.09
N LYS A 399 16.31 -23.39 12.85
CA LYS A 399 17.65 -23.15 12.32
C LYS A 399 18.26 -24.48 11.90
N ARG A 400 19.09 -24.49 10.85
CA ARG A 400 20.01 -25.61 10.65
C ARG A 400 20.98 -25.65 11.84
N THR A 401 21.19 -26.84 12.39
CA THR A 401 22.22 -27.09 13.42
C THR A 401 23.58 -26.64 12.88
N GLY A 402 24.18 -25.62 13.51
CA GLY A 402 25.54 -25.14 13.19
C GLY A 402 25.66 -23.67 12.76
N GLU A 403 24.57 -22.95 12.49
CA GLU A 403 24.63 -21.54 12.07
C GLU A 403 24.47 -20.55 13.25
N SER A 404 25.36 -19.55 13.33
CA SER A 404 25.26 -18.44 14.29
C SER A 404 24.14 -17.45 13.91
N SER A 405 23.45 -16.92 14.93
CA SER A 405 22.10 -16.34 14.86
C SER A 405 21.92 -15.00 14.12
N HIS A 406 21.18 -14.97 13.01
CA HIS A 406 20.67 -13.73 12.39
C HIS A 406 19.15 -13.77 12.19
N PHE A 407 18.40 -14.04 13.27
CA PHE A 407 16.95 -14.30 13.33
C PHE A 407 16.47 -15.48 12.49
#